data_AF-A0A258KTM0-F1
#
_entry.id   AF-A0A258KTM0-F1
#
_cell.length_a   1.000
_cell.length_b   1.000
_cell.length_c   1.000
_cell.angle_alpha   90.00
_cell.angle_beta   90.00
_cell.angle_gamma   90.00
#
_symmetry.space_group_name_H-M   'P 1'
#
loop_
_entity.id
_entity.type
_entity.pdbx_description
1 polymer ?
#
loop_
_entity_poly.entity_id
_entity_poly.type
_entity_poly.pdbx_seq_one_letter_code
_entity_poly.pdbx_strand_id
1 'polypeptide(L)'
;IVGGDHQTYKPVSFDVPDGVTRLTVAFDYTGRDQKTVIDLGLMDPHRFRGWSGGNKRTFTLGVEDATMSYLPGPLPAGRWTLLLGVPNTRAETVASFEARIFLERTPGGPSLAAKPLKAGAGWYRGDLHAHTGHSDGSCQTQSGARAPCPVYRTAEAATARGLDFIAITDHNTTSHFAAMAQLQPAFDRLLLIPGREVTTFHGHANVFGPTAFIDFRLGDAAVPNVRTLQSLAEGAGGFLSINHPTALSGEACMGCGWTAPDTDYARVGAIEVANGGSERAQGGAEGPLLGVAFWEAQLNAGHRITAIGGSDNHDAGLSSDIASSIGRPTTVVHAPELSTTGLLAGLRAGRVFIDFDGSRDRLLDLSARTARSTATMGGALAARRGETVIFTATVAGADQARLEIVQDGEKRAPVFTRPGVFSIRMGDRPSWVRVNLRDTDGRLLAIGNPIYLSPAP
;
A
#
# COMPACT_ATOMS: atom_id res chain seq x y z
N ILE A 1 5.26 40.70 15.11
CA ILE A 1 4.84 40.62 16.52
C ILE A 1 5.70 41.59 17.32
N VAL A 2 5.08 42.43 18.14
CA VAL A 2 5.74 43.45 18.97
C VAL A 2 5.38 43.24 20.44
N GLY A 3 6.09 43.87 21.38
CA GLY A 3 5.85 43.73 22.81
C GLY A 3 4.40 43.93 23.28
N GLY A 4 3.67 44.86 22.66
CA GLY A 4 2.25 45.10 22.94
C GLY A 4 1.31 43.96 22.54
N ASP A 5 1.80 42.95 21.80
CA ASP A 5 1.01 41.78 21.41
C ASP A 5 0.95 40.71 22.51
N HIS A 6 1.60 40.89 23.66
CA HIS A 6 1.57 39.91 24.74
C HIS A 6 0.13 39.56 25.16
N GLN A 7 -0.17 38.26 25.20
CA GLN A 7 -1.49 37.71 25.54
C GLN A 7 -2.60 38.13 24.59
N THR A 8 -2.26 38.36 23.31
CA THR A 8 -3.23 38.66 22.25
C THR A 8 -3.30 37.55 21.20
N TYR A 9 -4.33 37.63 20.36
CA TYR A 9 -4.47 36.82 19.15
C TYR A 9 -4.46 37.75 17.94
N LYS A 10 -3.56 37.50 16.99
CA LYS A 10 -3.45 38.30 15.76
C LYS A 10 -3.93 37.49 14.56
N PRO A 11 -5.00 37.91 13.87
CA PRO A 11 -5.47 37.21 12.67
C PRO A 11 -4.59 37.55 11.47
N VAL A 12 -4.24 36.53 10.69
CA VAL A 12 -3.63 36.65 9.36
C VAL A 12 -4.53 35.93 8.37
N SER A 13 -5.20 36.68 7.51
CA SER A 13 -6.12 36.11 6.52
C SER A 13 -5.43 35.71 5.23
N PHE A 14 -5.94 34.67 4.59
CA PHE A 14 -5.55 34.23 3.25
C PHE A 14 -6.75 33.58 2.55
N ASP A 15 -6.75 33.55 1.22
CA ASP A 15 -7.84 32.98 0.44
C ASP A 15 -7.52 31.53 0.04
N VAL A 16 -8.50 30.66 0.21
CA VAL A 16 -8.48 29.28 -0.30
C VAL A 16 -9.42 29.22 -1.50
N PRO A 17 -8.94 28.86 -2.70
CA PRO A 17 -9.77 28.71 -3.88
C PRO A 17 -10.60 27.42 -3.81
N ASP A 18 -11.58 27.32 -4.70
CA ASP A 18 -12.38 26.11 -4.84
C ASP A 18 -11.55 24.90 -5.31
N GLY A 19 -11.98 23.71 -4.92
CA GLY A 19 -11.36 22.43 -5.28
C GLY A 19 -10.06 22.10 -4.55
N VAL A 20 -9.72 22.78 -3.45
CA VAL A 20 -8.57 22.41 -2.61
C VAL A 20 -8.87 21.14 -1.82
N THR A 21 -7.98 20.17 -1.90
CA THR A 21 -8.09 18.86 -1.22
C THR A 21 -7.13 18.75 -0.04
N ARG A 22 -6.04 19.53 -0.04
CA ARG A 22 -5.05 19.57 1.03
C ARG A 22 -4.48 20.98 1.21
N LEU A 23 -4.32 21.39 2.46
CA LEU A 23 -3.73 22.65 2.88
C LEU A 23 -2.59 22.36 3.84
N THR A 24 -1.39 22.85 3.54
CA THR A 24 -0.23 22.77 4.42
C THR A 24 0.26 24.17 4.77
N VAL A 25 0.51 24.42 6.05
CA VAL A 25 1.09 25.68 6.54
C VAL A 25 2.49 25.38 7.08
N ALA A 26 3.49 26.07 6.54
CA ALA A 26 4.83 26.12 7.13
C ALA A 26 5.06 27.50 7.76
N PHE A 27 5.42 27.52 9.04
CA PHE A 27 5.51 28.74 9.84
C PHE A 27 6.85 28.82 10.57
N ASP A 28 7.52 29.97 10.49
CA ASP A 28 8.66 30.29 11.34
C ASP A 28 8.70 31.77 11.73
N TYR A 29 9.47 32.10 12.77
CA TYR A 29 9.56 33.45 13.32
C TYR A 29 10.87 33.70 14.09
N THR A 30 11.25 34.97 14.20
CA THR A 30 12.43 35.44 14.96
C THR A 30 12.09 35.76 16.42
N GLY A 31 13.09 36.01 17.28
CA GLY A 31 12.87 36.47 18.66
C GLY A 31 12.64 35.36 19.70
N ARG A 32 12.86 34.09 19.35
CA ARG A 32 12.77 32.95 20.30
C ARG A 32 13.80 33.06 21.44
N ASP A 33 14.99 33.56 21.13
CA ASP A 33 16.06 33.91 22.07
C ASP A 33 15.62 35.00 23.06
N GLN A 34 14.74 35.90 22.62
CA GLN A 34 14.09 36.93 23.44
C GLN A 34 12.79 36.45 24.11
N LYS A 35 12.54 35.14 24.11
CA LYS A 35 11.37 34.49 24.69
C LYS A 35 10.05 34.83 23.99
N THR A 36 10.05 35.32 22.75
CA THR A 36 8.81 35.39 21.97
C THR A 36 8.28 33.98 21.72
N VAL A 37 6.99 33.79 21.96
CA VAL A 37 6.25 32.55 21.71
C VAL A 37 5.07 32.90 20.82
N ILE A 38 4.93 32.18 19.71
CA ILE A 38 3.77 32.27 18.82
C ILE A 38 3.14 30.88 18.70
N ASP A 39 1.85 30.81 19.02
CA ASP A 39 0.99 29.65 18.84
C ASP A 39 0.13 29.80 17.57
N LEU A 40 -0.35 28.69 17.02
CA LEU A 40 -0.96 28.61 15.70
C LEU A 40 -2.37 28.03 15.78
N GLY A 41 -3.37 28.89 15.60
CA GLY A 41 -4.76 28.52 15.35
C GLY A 41 -5.13 28.59 13.88
N LEU A 42 -6.12 27.81 13.45
CA LEU A 42 -6.67 27.92 12.09
C LEU A 42 -8.19 28.01 12.15
N MET A 43 -8.76 28.93 11.37
CA MET A 43 -10.19 29.05 11.14
C MET A 43 -10.48 28.98 9.63
N ASP A 44 -11.46 28.16 9.27
CA ASP A 44 -12.07 28.21 7.94
C ASP A 44 -13.24 29.22 7.94
N PRO A 45 -13.91 29.49 6.80
CA PRO A 45 -15.03 30.42 6.70
C PRO A 45 -16.23 30.11 7.62
N HIS A 46 -16.31 28.92 8.19
CA HIS A 46 -17.48 28.44 8.92
C HIS A 46 -17.16 28.03 10.36
N ARG A 47 -15.93 27.59 10.65
CA ARG A 47 -15.57 27.00 11.94
C ARG A 47 -14.08 27.09 12.24
N PHE A 48 -13.78 26.86 13.51
CA PHE A 48 -12.42 26.62 13.98
C PHE A 48 -11.92 25.23 13.56
N ARG A 49 -10.65 25.15 13.13
CA ARG A 49 -10.02 23.95 12.57
C ARG A 49 -8.90 23.36 13.40
N GLY A 50 -8.45 24.04 14.45
CA GLY A 50 -7.44 23.50 15.36
C GLY A 50 -6.49 24.54 15.91
N TRP A 51 -5.74 24.13 16.94
CA TRP A 51 -4.77 24.97 17.65
C TRP A 51 -3.57 24.15 18.08
N SER A 52 -2.38 24.61 17.75
CA SER A 52 -1.14 24.06 18.29
C SER A 52 -0.30 25.15 18.95
N GLY A 53 0.51 24.75 19.92
CA GLY A 53 1.54 25.64 20.44
C GLY A 53 2.62 25.91 19.37
N GLY A 54 3.55 26.81 19.67
CA GLY A 54 4.72 27.08 18.81
C GLY A 54 5.69 25.91 18.59
N ASN A 55 5.33 24.68 19.00
CA ASN A 55 6.10 23.46 18.80
C ASN A 55 5.94 22.86 17.39
N LYS A 56 4.90 23.24 16.63
CA LYS A 56 4.72 22.81 15.24
C LYS A 56 5.20 23.91 14.29
N ARG A 57 6.22 23.60 13.48
CA ARG A 57 6.65 24.47 12.36
C ARG A 57 5.90 24.18 11.07
N THR A 58 5.22 23.04 10.99
CA THR A 58 4.43 22.64 9.84
C THR A 58 3.22 21.86 10.31
N PHE A 59 2.06 22.12 9.72
CA PHE A 59 0.86 21.33 9.91
C PHE A 59 0.06 21.27 8.60
N THR A 60 -0.72 20.20 8.45
CA THR A 60 -1.49 19.89 7.25
C THR A 60 -2.92 19.49 7.60
N LEU A 61 -3.87 19.88 6.76
CA LEU A 61 -5.27 19.48 6.80
C LEU A 61 -5.66 18.94 5.42
N GLY A 62 -6.29 17.77 5.41
CA GLY A 62 -6.98 17.22 4.26
C GLY A 62 -8.44 16.93 4.60
N VAL A 63 -9.15 16.35 3.63
CA VAL A 63 -10.53 15.90 3.82
C VAL A 63 -10.60 14.76 4.84
N GLU A 64 -9.67 13.81 4.79
CA GLU A 64 -9.71 12.56 5.58
C GLU A 64 -8.65 12.51 6.71
N ASP A 65 -7.63 13.37 6.67
CA ASP A 65 -6.53 13.41 7.63
C ASP A 65 -6.16 14.83 8.05
N ALA A 66 -5.49 14.96 9.19
CA ALA A 66 -4.92 16.22 9.63
C ALA A 66 -3.75 15.96 10.58
N THR A 67 -2.81 16.90 10.63
CA THR A 67 -1.80 16.92 11.69
C THR A 67 -2.49 17.00 13.06
N MET A 68 -1.99 16.24 14.04
CA MET A 68 -2.50 16.30 15.41
C MET A 68 -2.64 17.75 15.90
N SER A 69 -3.73 18.00 16.63
CA SER A 69 -4.23 19.33 17.02
C SER A 69 -5.11 20.05 15.98
N TYR A 70 -5.28 19.49 14.77
CA TYR A 70 -6.17 20.02 13.74
C TYR A 70 -7.21 18.99 13.32
N LEU A 71 -8.33 19.48 12.77
CA LEU A 71 -9.49 18.68 12.38
C LEU A 71 -9.56 18.48 10.86
N PRO A 72 -9.66 17.22 10.38
CA PRO A 72 -9.92 16.95 8.97
C PRO A 72 -11.34 17.40 8.57
N GLY A 73 -11.62 17.29 7.28
CA GLY A 73 -12.92 17.54 6.68
C GLY A 73 -12.84 18.55 5.54
N PRO A 74 -13.97 18.82 4.86
CA PRO A 74 -14.02 19.66 3.66
C PRO A 74 -13.24 20.97 3.81
N LEU A 75 -12.58 21.39 2.75
CA LEU A 75 -11.79 22.62 2.68
C LEU A 75 -12.57 23.64 1.82
N PRO A 76 -13.58 24.34 2.39
CA PRO A 76 -14.41 25.27 1.63
C PRO A 76 -13.58 26.43 1.06
N ALA A 77 -13.93 26.83 -0.15
CA ALA A 77 -13.41 28.06 -0.75
C ALA A 77 -13.78 29.28 0.11
N GLY A 78 -12.93 30.29 0.09
CA GLY A 78 -13.17 31.57 0.74
C GLY A 78 -12.03 32.01 1.64
N ARG A 79 -12.32 32.95 2.53
CA ARG A 79 -11.33 33.59 3.39
C ARG A 79 -11.09 32.77 4.65
N TRP A 80 -9.88 32.25 4.79
CA TRP A 80 -9.39 31.54 5.97
C TRP A 80 -8.58 32.49 6.85
N THR A 81 -8.40 32.12 8.13
CA THR A 81 -7.59 32.88 9.08
C THR A 81 -6.61 31.98 9.81
N LEU A 82 -5.32 32.26 9.64
CA LEU A 82 -4.26 31.79 10.52
C LEU A 82 -4.24 32.71 11.76
N LEU A 83 -4.62 32.17 12.91
CA LEU A 83 -4.70 32.90 14.17
C LEU A 83 -3.37 32.75 14.93
N LEU A 84 -2.61 33.83 15.03
CA LEU A 84 -1.34 33.85 15.75
C LEU A 84 -1.61 34.19 17.22
N GLY A 85 -1.57 33.18 18.09
CA GLY A 85 -1.55 33.42 19.54
C GLY A 85 -0.20 33.94 19.95
N VAL A 86 -0.15 34.95 20.81
CA VAL A 86 1.12 35.47 21.34
C VAL A 86 1.13 35.32 22.86
N PRO A 87 1.30 34.10 23.41
CA PRO A 87 1.35 33.90 24.85
C PRO A 87 2.45 34.72 25.52
N ASN A 88 3.57 34.96 24.82
CA ASN A 88 4.69 35.72 25.35
C ASN A 88 5.43 36.54 24.30
N THR A 89 5.78 37.78 24.65
CA THR A 89 6.74 38.64 23.95
C THR A 89 7.18 39.74 24.92
N ARG A 90 8.43 40.19 24.88
CA ARG A 90 8.93 41.25 25.78
C ARG A 90 8.61 42.63 25.21
N ALA A 91 8.53 43.65 26.08
CA ALA A 91 8.17 45.02 25.72
C ALA A 91 8.94 45.57 24.50
N GLU A 92 10.26 45.37 24.48
CA GLU A 92 11.16 45.89 23.42
C GLU A 92 11.38 44.91 22.26
N THR A 93 10.74 43.74 22.27
CA THR A 93 10.97 42.73 21.23
C THR A 93 10.14 43.03 19.99
N VAL A 94 10.80 42.95 18.82
CA VAL A 94 10.17 42.90 17.51
C VAL A 94 10.54 41.58 16.84
N ALA A 95 9.55 40.74 16.61
CA ALA A 95 9.69 39.46 15.93
C ALA A 95 8.98 39.50 14.57
N SER A 96 9.70 39.14 13.51
CA SER A 96 9.13 38.87 12.19
C SER A 96 8.70 37.41 12.11
N PHE A 97 7.68 37.13 11.31
CA PHE A 97 7.24 35.77 11.03
C PHE A 97 7.00 35.59 9.53
N GLU A 98 7.07 34.35 9.08
CA GLU A 98 6.70 33.91 7.74
C GLU A 98 5.70 32.76 7.86
N ALA A 99 4.59 32.86 7.13
CA ALA A 99 3.63 31.78 6.95
C ALA A 99 3.54 31.45 5.46
N ARG A 100 4.01 30.26 5.07
CA ARG A 100 3.86 29.74 3.70
C ARG A 100 2.69 28.79 3.65
N ILE A 101 1.72 29.08 2.78
CA ILE A 101 0.51 28.31 2.59
C ILE A 101 0.61 27.55 1.27
N PHE A 102 0.55 26.23 1.33
CA PHE A 102 0.55 25.34 0.18
C PHE A 102 -0.84 24.75 0.01
N LEU A 103 -1.42 24.90 -1.19
CA LEU A 103 -2.76 24.47 -1.52
C LEU A 103 -2.71 23.48 -2.67
N GLU A 104 -3.16 22.26 -2.43
CA GLU A 104 -3.18 21.18 -3.42
C GLU A 104 -4.62 20.95 -3.89
N ARG A 105 -4.80 20.75 -5.20
CA ARG A 105 -6.12 20.48 -5.81
C ARG A 105 -6.21 19.12 -6.48
N THR A 106 -5.06 18.48 -6.73
CA THR A 106 -5.02 17.16 -7.35
C THR A 106 -5.28 16.09 -6.30
N PRO A 107 -6.03 15.02 -6.62
CA PRO A 107 -6.08 13.81 -5.81
C PRO A 107 -4.73 13.09 -5.91
N GLY A 108 -3.74 13.56 -5.17
CA GLY A 108 -2.55 12.78 -4.85
C GLY A 108 -2.80 12.17 -3.48
N GLY A 109 -2.92 10.84 -3.41
CA GLY A 109 -3.02 10.16 -2.12
C GLY A 109 -1.86 10.59 -1.22
N PRO A 110 -2.12 11.19 -0.04
CA PRO A 110 -1.04 11.66 0.79
C PRO A 110 -0.19 10.45 1.21
N SER A 111 1.12 10.54 1.02
CA SER A 111 1.98 9.71 1.85
C SER A 111 1.81 10.20 3.28
N LEU A 112 1.39 9.31 4.18
CA LEU A 112 1.27 9.63 5.60
C LEU A 112 2.64 10.04 6.18
N ALA A 113 3.72 9.52 5.61
CA ALA A 113 5.08 9.94 5.89
C ALA A 113 5.49 11.09 4.97
N ALA A 114 5.99 12.20 5.55
CA ALA A 114 6.43 13.36 4.78
C ALA A 114 7.68 13.10 3.92
N LYS A 115 8.43 12.04 4.22
CA LYS A 115 9.65 11.61 3.53
C LYS A 115 9.70 10.09 3.50
N PRO A 116 10.46 9.48 2.58
CA PRO A 116 10.76 8.05 2.63
C PRO A 116 11.36 7.67 3.99
N LEU A 117 10.88 6.57 4.59
CA LEU A 117 11.42 6.07 5.87
C LEU A 117 12.83 5.50 5.68
N LYS A 118 13.13 5.00 4.48
CA LYS A 118 14.47 4.54 4.08
C LYS A 118 14.71 4.89 2.62
N ALA A 119 15.80 5.60 2.35
CA ALA A 119 16.23 5.93 0.99
C ALA A 119 17.01 4.77 0.34
N GLY A 120 16.97 4.72 -0.99
CA GLY A 120 17.76 3.80 -1.80
C GLY A 120 17.07 2.48 -2.07
N ALA A 121 17.42 1.86 -3.20
CA ALA A 121 16.75 0.66 -3.67
C ALA A 121 16.99 -0.55 -2.75
N GLY A 122 15.97 -1.38 -2.57
CA GLY A 122 16.07 -2.57 -1.74
C GLY A 122 14.83 -3.45 -1.80
N TRP A 123 14.93 -4.60 -1.14
CA TRP A 123 13.79 -5.49 -0.90
C TRP A 123 13.10 -5.08 0.39
N TYR A 124 11.81 -4.81 0.30
CA TYR A 124 10.95 -4.44 1.41
C TYR A 124 9.86 -5.47 1.58
N ARG A 125 9.56 -5.82 2.83
CA ARG A 125 8.68 -6.93 3.17
C ARG A 125 7.46 -6.38 3.88
N GLY A 126 6.27 -6.79 3.47
CA GLY A 126 5.07 -6.23 4.07
C GLY A 126 3.81 -7.02 3.78
N ASP A 127 2.75 -6.53 4.39
CA ASP A 127 1.41 -7.07 4.27
C ASP A 127 0.55 -6.07 3.49
N LEU A 128 -0.10 -6.54 2.42
CA LEU A 128 -0.89 -5.70 1.52
C LEU A 128 -2.39 -5.81 1.76
N HIS A 129 -2.82 -6.57 2.77
CA HIS A 129 -4.24 -6.75 3.05
C HIS A 129 -4.44 -7.00 4.56
N ALA A 130 -5.00 -6.02 5.27
CA ALA A 130 -5.28 -6.14 6.71
C ALA A 130 -6.40 -5.19 7.14
N HIS A 131 -7.20 -5.62 8.12
CA HIS A 131 -8.39 -4.93 8.60
C HIS A 131 -8.25 -4.50 10.06
N THR A 132 -9.05 -3.52 10.45
CA THR A 132 -9.11 -3.01 11.83
C THR A 132 -10.55 -2.90 12.28
N GLY A 133 -10.78 -2.34 13.47
CA GLY A 133 -12.11 -2.03 13.97
C GLY A 133 -12.84 -0.92 13.22
N HIS A 134 -12.25 -0.38 12.16
CA HIS A 134 -12.90 0.59 11.27
C HIS A 134 -13.75 -0.09 10.20
N SER A 135 -13.55 -1.39 9.94
CA SER A 135 -14.54 -2.29 9.34
C SER A 135 -14.98 -3.37 10.32
N ASP A 136 -14.32 -4.52 10.31
CA ASP A 136 -14.76 -5.78 10.92
C ASP A 136 -13.62 -6.55 11.61
N GLY A 137 -12.41 -5.98 11.62
CA GLY A 137 -11.31 -6.45 12.45
C GLY A 137 -11.60 -6.27 13.94
N SER A 138 -11.30 -7.30 14.74
CA SER A 138 -11.52 -7.30 16.18
C SER A 138 -10.28 -7.72 16.95
N CYS A 139 -10.19 -7.33 18.22
CA CYS A 139 -9.10 -7.71 19.11
C CYS A 139 -9.63 -8.04 20.51
N GLN A 140 -8.85 -8.78 21.29
CA GLN A 140 -9.15 -9.03 22.69
C GLN A 140 -8.96 -7.75 23.53
N THR A 141 -9.91 -7.46 24.39
CA THR A 141 -9.83 -6.39 25.40
C THR A 141 -9.10 -6.88 26.65
N GLN A 142 -8.83 -5.96 27.60
CA GLN A 142 -8.19 -6.31 28.88
C GLN A 142 -8.99 -7.35 29.70
N SER A 143 -10.31 -7.43 29.52
CA SER A 143 -11.15 -8.44 30.18
C SER A 143 -11.27 -9.75 29.40
N GLY A 144 -10.63 -9.86 28.23
CA GLY A 144 -10.72 -11.02 27.34
C GLY A 144 -11.91 -11.02 26.37
N ALA A 145 -12.80 -10.01 26.43
CA ALA A 145 -13.88 -9.84 25.46
C ALA A 145 -13.36 -9.42 24.08
N ARG A 146 -14.18 -9.52 23.02
CA ARG A 146 -13.85 -9.00 21.69
C ARG A 146 -14.41 -7.59 21.50
N ALA A 147 -13.64 -6.71 20.89
CA ALA A 147 -14.05 -5.36 20.51
C ALA A 147 -13.39 -4.97 19.17
N PRO A 148 -13.90 -3.93 18.47
CA PRO A 148 -13.25 -3.39 17.28
C PRO A 148 -11.77 -3.10 17.54
N CYS A 149 -10.88 -3.62 16.68
CA CYS A 149 -9.45 -3.54 16.94
C CYS A 149 -8.90 -2.13 16.62
N PRO A 150 -8.28 -1.42 17.57
CA PRO A 150 -7.65 -0.14 17.26
C PRO A 150 -6.47 -0.29 16.29
N VAL A 151 -6.30 0.65 15.37
CA VAL A 151 -5.24 0.64 14.33
C VAL A 151 -3.83 0.39 14.88
N TYR A 152 -3.50 0.91 16.09
CA TYR A 152 -2.17 0.74 16.67
C TYR A 152 -1.81 -0.73 16.94
N ARG A 153 -2.80 -1.60 17.24
CA ARG A 153 -2.56 -3.03 17.48
C ARG A 153 -2.06 -3.73 16.21
N THR A 154 -2.64 -3.39 15.07
CA THR A 154 -2.22 -3.89 13.75
C THR A 154 -0.79 -3.41 13.42
N ALA A 155 -0.47 -2.13 13.69
CA ALA A 155 0.88 -1.58 13.49
C ALA A 155 1.93 -2.21 14.44
N GLU A 156 1.57 -2.47 15.69
CA GLU A 156 2.41 -3.20 16.65
C GLU A 156 2.68 -4.64 16.19
N ALA A 157 1.64 -5.35 15.74
CA ALA A 157 1.76 -6.71 15.22
C ALA A 157 2.68 -6.77 13.98
N ALA A 158 2.52 -5.83 13.05
CA ALA A 158 3.39 -5.70 11.87
C ALA A 158 4.86 -5.41 12.25
N THR A 159 5.07 -4.54 13.23
CA THR A 159 6.41 -4.23 13.76
C THR A 159 7.04 -5.46 14.43
N ALA A 160 6.29 -6.17 15.27
CA ALA A 160 6.75 -7.40 15.94
C ALA A 160 7.07 -8.50 14.92
N ARG A 161 6.31 -8.57 13.83
CA ARG A 161 6.55 -9.47 12.71
C ARG A 161 7.84 -9.16 11.95
N GLY A 162 8.30 -7.91 12.01
CA GLY A 162 9.49 -7.42 11.31
C GLY A 162 9.20 -6.97 9.87
N LEU A 163 7.99 -6.44 9.63
CA LEU A 163 7.61 -5.87 8.34
C LEU A 163 8.19 -4.46 8.17
N ASP A 164 8.56 -4.12 6.94
CA ASP A 164 8.94 -2.76 6.53
C ASP A 164 7.71 -1.91 6.21
N PHE A 165 6.61 -2.53 5.77
CA PHE A 165 5.36 -1.84 5.45
C PHE A 165 4.11 -2.68 5.74
N ILE A 166 2.99 -2.00 5.90
CA ILE A 166 1.66 -2.61 5.95
C ILE A 166 0.64 -1.69 5.26
N ALA A 167 -0.22 -2.26 4.41
CA ALA A 167 -1.42 -1.61 3.94
C ALA A 167 -2.60 -1.98 4.84
N ILE A 168 -3.28 -0.96 5.39
CA ILE A 168 -4.49 -1.15 6.18
C ILE A 168 -5.67 -0.77 5.29
N THR A 169 -6.56 -1.72 5.05
CA THR A 169 -7.49 -1.74 3.93
C THR A 169 -8.94 -1.95 4.37
N ASP A 170 -9.35 -1.35 5.48
CA ASP A 170 -10.73 -1.47 5.99
C ASP A 170 -11.80 -1.26 4.89
N HIS A 171 -12.84 -2.11 4.92
CA HIS A 171 -13.88 -2.18 3.90
C HIS A 171 -14.61 -0.84 3.68
N ASN A 172 -14.57 -0.32 2.45
CA ASN A 172 -15.40 0.78 1.94
C ASN A 172 -15.37 2.11 2.73
N THR A 173 -14.51 2.23 3.76
CA THR A 173 -14.45 3.37 4.67
C THR A 173 -13.16 4.18 4.50
N THR A 174 -13.15 5.40 5.02
CA THR A 174 -11.95 6.26 5.13
C THR A 174 -11.56 6.51 6.59
N SER A 175 -12.35 5.98 7.54
CA SER A 175 -12.30 6.41 8.94
C SER A 175 -11.01 6.04 9.68
N HIS A 176 -10.25 5.07 9.18
CA HIS A 176 -8.95 4.66 9.74
C HIS A 176 -7.81 5.61 9.37
N PHE A 177 -7.93 6.40 8.30
CA PHE A 177 -6.82 7.21 7.79
C PHE A 177 -6.34 8.28 8.78
N ALA A 178 -7.25 8.92 9.50
CA ALA A 178 -6.88 9.88 10.53
C ALA A 178 -6.05 9.23 11.66
N ALA A 179 -6.43 8.02 12.09
CA ALA A 179 -5.66 7.26 13.08
C ALA A 179 -4.29 6.84 12.53
N MET A 180 -4.22 6.35 11.29
CA MET A 180 -2.94 6.02 10.65
C MET A 180 -2.01 7.23 10.54
N ALA A 181 -2.53 8.40 10.15
CA ALA A 181 -1.76 9.64 10.07
C ALA A 181 -1.19 10.07 11.43
N GLN A 182 -1.93 9.84 12.51
CA GLN A 182 -1.46 10.08 13.88
C GLN A 182 -0.36 9.12 14.31
N LEU A 183 -0.44 7.86 13.86
CA LEU A 183 0.51 6.81 14.22
C LEU A 183 1.82 6.88 13.42
N GLN A 184 1.78 7.28 12.14
CA GLN A 184 2.95 7.23 11.26
C GLN A 184 4.22 7.87 11.84
N PRO A 185 4.19 9.04 12.52
CA PRO A 185 5.39 9.61 13.15
C PRO A 185 5.99 8.77 14.29
N ALA A 186 5.18 7.94 14.97
CA ALA A 186 5.64 7.05 16.04
C ALA A 186 6.15 5.71 15.49
N PHE A 187 5.65 5.27 14.33
CA PHE A 187 6.09 4.10 13.61
C PHE A 187 7.10 4.49 12.51
N ASP A 188 8.24 5.05 12.92
CA ASP A 188 9.27 5.61 12.01
C ASP A 188 10.07 4.58 11.20
N ARG A 189 9.84 3.29 11.46
CA ARG A 189 10.46 2.14 10.79
C ARG A 189 9.47 1.22 10.07
N LEU A 190 8.17 1.48 10.21
CA LEU A 190 7.10 0.76 9.53
C LEU A 190 6.30 1.75 8.70
N LEU A 191 6.32 1.57 7.37
CA LEU A 191 5.52 2.40 6.48
C LEU A 191 4.05 1.97 6.57
N LEU A 192 3.18 2.89 7.00
CA LEU A 192 1.74 2.70 6.95
C LEU A 192 1.23 3.18 5.59
N ILE A 193 0.78 2.24 4.77
CA ILE A 193 0.25 2.52 3.44
C ILE A 193 -1.26 2.72 3.56
N PRO A 194 -1.80 3.91 3.28
CA PRO A 194 -3.24 4.08 3.19
C PRO A 194 -3.77 3.20 2.06
N GLY A 195 -4.74 2.35 2.40
CA GLY A 195 -5.47 1.54 1.45
C GLY A 195 -6.93 1.42 1.86
N ARG A 196 -7.74 0.89 0.95
CA ARG A 196 -9.12 0.52 1.21
C ARG A 196 -9.44 -0.70 0.37
N GLU A 197 -10.10 -1.66 0.99
CA GLU A 197 -10.78 -2.71 0.26
C GLU A 197 -12.12 -2.18 -0.24
N VAL A 198 -12.23 -2.05 -1.56
CA VAL A 198 -13.48 -1.80 -2.24
C VAL A 198 -14.22 -3.13 -2.32
N THR A 199 -15.23 -3.27 -1.47
CA THR A 199 -16.04 -4.49 -1.37
C THR A 199 -17.34 -4.29 -2.10
N THR A 200 -17.50 -5.02 -3.20
CA THR A 200 -18.72 -5.04 -4.02
C THR A 200 -19.37 -6.42 -3.96
N PHE A 201 -20.58 -6.55 -4.51
CA PHE A 201 -21.23 -7.87 -4.65
C PHE A 201 -20.64 -8.73 -5.79
N HIS A 202 -19.68 -8.19 -6.56
CA HIS A 202 -19.08 -8.85 -7.72
C HIS A 202 -17.56 -9.02 -7.60
N GLY A 203 -17.01 -8.91 -6.39
CA GLY A 203 -15.58 -9.00 -6.15
C GLY A 203 -15.08 -7.90 -5.23
N HIS A 204 -13.98 -8.19 -4.54
CA HIS A 204 -13.27 -7.22 -3.71
C HIS A 204 -11.95 -6.83 -4.37
N ALA A 205 -11.55 -5.58 -4.18
CA ALA A 205 -10.29 -5.07 -4.68
C ALA A 205 -9.71 -4.01 -3.74
N ASN A 206 -8.43 -4.14 -3.42
CA ASN A 206 -7.70 -3.08 -2.73
C ASN A 206 -7.35 -1.94 -3.68
N VAL A 207 -7.51 -0.70 -3.18
CA VAL A 207 -6.96 0.50 -3.81
C VAL A 207 -5.93 1.11 -2.86
N PHE A 208 -4.65 1.05 -3.24
CA PHE A 208 -3.54 1.55 -2.41
C PHE A 208 -3.15 2.98 -2.80
N GLY A 209 -2.89 3.82 -1.80
CA GLY A 209 -2.41 5.19 -1.94
C GLY A 209 -3.43 6.28 -1.58
N PRO A 210 -4.59 6.35 -2.22
CA PRO A 210 -5.54 7.44 -1.99
C PRO A 210 -6.28 7.27 -0.68
N THR A 211 -6.49 8.39 0.01
CA THR A 211 -7.40 8.48 1.15
C THR A 211 -8.81 8.90 0.75
N ALA A 212 -8.96 9.57 -0.40
CA ALA A 212 -10.26 10.03 -0.90
C ALA A 212 -11.28 8.90 -1.00
N PHE A 213 -12.55 9.19 -0.74
CA PHE A 213 -13.65 8.25 -0.94
C PHE A 213 -13.71 7.78 -2.41
N ILE A 214 -13.89 6.48 -2.60
CA ILE A 214 -14.17 5.86 -3.90
C ILE A 214 -15.54 5.21 -3.76
N ASP A 215 -16.48 5.62 -4.60
CA ASP A 215 -17.81 5.04 -4.59
C ASP A 215 -17.74 3.58 -5.05
N PHE A 216 -18.13 2.67 -4.17
CA PHE A 216 -18.00 1.22 -4.32
C PHE A 216 -19.30 0.56 -4.79
N ARG A 217 -20.39 1.33 -4.92
CA ARG A 217 -21.75 0.83 -5.17
C ARG A 217 -21.94 0.38 -6.62
N LEU A 218 -21.19 -0.64 -7.02
CA LEU A 218 -21.19 -1.22 -8.35
C LEU A 218 -22.61 -1.71 -8.69
N GLY A 219 -23.14 -1.21 -9.81
CA GLY A 219 -24.50 -1.47 -10.29
C GLY A 219 -25.46 -0.29 -10.07
N ASP A 220 -25.12 0.66 -9.19
CA ASP A 220 -25.92 1.88 -8.99
C ASP A 220 -25.68 2.91 -10.10
N ALA A 221 -26.57 3.92 -10.18
CA ALA A 221 -26.48 4.99 -11.18
C ALA A 221 -25.14 5.74 -11.18
N ALA A 222 -24.47 5.87 -10.02
CA ALA A 222 -23.17 6.52 -9.90
C ALA A 222 -22.00 5.63 -10.35
N VAL A 223 -22.14 4.31 -10.22
CA VAL A 223 -21.10 3.32 -10.56
C VAL A 223 -21.74 2.17 -11.34
N PRO A 224 -22.24 2.41 -12.56
CA PRO A 224 -23.06 1.43 -13.27
C PRO A 224 -22.30 0.18 -13.71
N ASN A 225 -20.96 0.23 -13.73
CA ASN A 225 -20.11 -0.87 -14.18
C ASN A 225 -18.70 -0.79 -13.57
N VAL A 226 -17.95 -1.89 -13.68
CA VAL A 226 -16.60 -2.01 -13.12
C VAL A 226 -15.62 -1.02 -13.75
N ARG A 227 -15.82 -0.64 -15.02
CA ARG A 227 -14.98 0.36 -15.71
C ARG A 227 -15.11 1.74 -15.07
N THR A 228 -16.30 2.09 -14.60
CA THR A 228 -16.54 3.33 -13.84
C THR A 228 -15.80 3.27 -12.51
N LEU A 229 -15.91 2.15 -11.78
CA LEU A 229 -15.17 1.95 -10.53
C LEU A 229 -13.64 2.05 -10.74
N GLN A 230 -13.11 1.41 -11.79
CA GLN A 230 -11.70 1.49 -12.16
C GLN A 230 -11.29 2.93 -12.49
N SER A 231 -12.15 3.70 -13.16
CA SER A 231 -11.90 5.11 -13.49
C SER A 231 -11.89 5.99 -12.23
N LEU A 232 -12.76 5.72 -11.25
CA LEU A 232 -12.76 6.42 -9.96
C LEU A 232 -11.48 6.13 -9.17
N ALA A 233 -11.05 4.86 -9.13
CA ALA A 233 -9.80 4.47 -8.48
C ALA A 233 -8.58 5.11 -9.14
N GLU A 234 -8.50 5.10 -10.47
CA GLU A 234 -7.42 5.75 -11.23
C GLU A 234 -7.44 7.27 -11.05
N GLY A 235 -8.62 7.90 -11.11
CA GLY A 235 -8.79 9.34 -10.92
C GLY A 235 -8.40 9.82 -9.53
N ALA A 236 -8.48 8.95 -8.52
CA ALA A 236 -7.97 9.20 -7.17
C ALA A 236 -6.44 8.99 -7.05
N GLY A 237 -5.77 8.49 -8.09
CA GLY A 237 -4.35 8.13 -8.08
C GLY A 237 -4.05 6.76 -7.47
N GLY A 238 -5.06 5.88 -7.41
CA GLY A 238 -4.98 4.56 -6.78
C GLY A 238 -4.25 3.49 -7.59
N PHE A 239 -3.56 2.59 -6.88
CA PHE A 239 -3.09 1.33 -7.44
C PHE A 239 -4.13 0.24 -7.11
N LEU A 240 -4.79 -0.29 -8.14
CA LEU A 240 -5.84 -1.29 -8.01
C LEU A 240 -5.25 -2.71 -7.96
N SER A 241 -5.63 -3.47 -6.93
CA SER A 241 -5.33 -4.90 -6.79
C SER A 241 -6.63 -5.69 -6.62
N ILE A 242 -6.83 -6.75 -7.40
CA ILE A 242 -7.96 -7.66 -7.17
C ILE A 242 -7.61 -8.58 -5.99
N ASN A 243 -8.52 -8.70 -5.03
CA ASN A 243 -8.32 -9.51 -3.82
C ASN A 243 -8.91 -10.91 -4.03
N HIS A 244 -8.27 -11.92 -3.44
CA HIS A 244 -8.72 -13.32 -3.37
C HIS A 244 -9.72 -13.75 -4.48
N PRO A 245 -9.33 -13.69 -5.77
CA PRO A 245 -10.27 -13.67 -6.89
C PRO A 245 -11.08 -14.96 -7.05
N THR A 246 -10.58 -16.04 -6.49
CA THR A 246 -11.15 -17.39 -6.53
C THR A 246 -11.86 -17.78 -5.24
N ALA A 247 -11.96 -16.88 -4.26
CA ALA A 247 -12.80 -17.08 -3.09
C ALA A 247 -14.24 -17.34 -3.52
N LEU A 248 -15.00 -18.02 -2.65
CA LEU A 248 -16.43 -18.22 -2.90
C LEU A 248 -17.14 -16.86 -3.03
N SER A 249 -18.18 -16.81 -3.86
CA SER A 249 -18.96 -15.58 -4.11
C SER A 249 -20.43 -15.79 -3.71
N GLY A 250 -21.20 -14.71 -3.64
CA GLY A 250 -22.62 -14.76 -3.26
C GLY A 250 -22.83 -14.87 -1.74
N GLU A 251 -23.86 -15.60 -1.30
CA GLU A 251 -24.20 -15.77 0.13
C GLU A 251 -23.05 -16.38 0.94
N ALA A 252 -22.26 -17.27 0.33
CA ALA A 252 -21.16 -17.96 1.00
C ALA A 252 -20.04 -17.01 1.47
N CYS A 253 -19.84 -15.89 0.75
CA CYS A 253 -18.90 -14.84 1.10
C CYS A 253 -19.25 -13.63 0.22
N MET A 254 -19.89 -12.61 0.80
CA MET A 254 -20.58 -11.48 0.15
C MET A 254 -19.82 -10.86 -1.03
N GLY A 255 -19.90 -11.50 -2.20
CA GLY A 255 -19.14 -11.12 -3.39
C GLY A 255 -17.61 -11.15 -3.25
N CYS A 256 -17.03 -12.05 -2.45
CA CYS A 256 -15.57 -12.06 -2.22
C CYS A 256 -14.78 -12.41 -3.49
N GLY A 257 -15.17 -13.46 -4.20
CA GLY A 257 -14.55 -13.82 -5.48
C GLY A 257 -14.84 -12.80 -6.59
N TRP A 258 -13.89 -12.63 -7.51
CA TRP A 258 -13.98 -11.63 -8.58
C TRP A 258 -14.83 -12.14 -9.74
N THR A 259 -16.05 -11.61 -9.85
CA THR A 259 -17.06 -11.96 -10.86
C THR A 259 -17.54 -10.77 -11.69
N ALA A 260 -16.93 -9.59 -11.50
CA ALA A 260 -17.29 -8.37 -12.20
C ALA A 260 -17.07 -8.49 -13.73
N PRO A 261 -18.15 -8.42 -14.54
CA PRO A 261 -18.03 -8.55 -15.99
C PRO A 261 -17.29 -7.36 -16.60
N ASP A 262 -16.73 -7.54 -17.80
CA ASP A 262 -16.08 -6.49 -18.59
C ASP A 262 -14.93 -5.76 -17.89
N THR A 263 -14.32 -6.39 -16.88
CA THR A 263 -13.13 -5.90 -16.17
C THR A 263 -12.02 -5.57 -17.17
N ASP A 264 -11.51 -4.34 -17.11
CA ASP A 264 -10.36 -3.94 -17.89
C ASP A 264 -9.08 -4.36 -17.17
N TYR A 265 -8.56 -5.54 -17.49
CA TYR A 265 -7.35 -6.07 -16.85
C TYR A 265 -6.09 -5.26 -17.15
N ALA A 266 -6.09 -4.39 -18.18
CA ALA A 266 -4.98 -3.47 -18.39
C ALA A 266 -4.88 -2.37 -17.32
N ARG A 267 -5.98 -2.14 -16.56
CA ARG A 267 -6.04 -1.20 -15.43
C ARG A 267 -5.81 -1.85 -14.07
N VAL A 268 -5.61 -3.18 -14.03
CA VAL A 268 -5.33 -3.93 -12.80
C VAL A 268 -3.82 -3.96 -12.59
N GLY A 269 -3.34 -3.42 -11.47
CA GLY A 269 -1.91 -3.38 -11.15
C GLY A 269 -1.40 -4.67 -10.52
N ALA A 270 -2.24 -5.31 -9.69
CA ALA A 270 -1.91 -6.57 -9.04
C ALA A 270 -3.12 -7.51 -8.88
N ILE A 271 -2.83 -8.78 -8.63
CA ILE A 271 -3.80 -9.79 -8.20
C ILE A 271 -3.24 -10.48 -6.97
N GLU A 272 -4.05 -10.57 -5.92
CA GLU A 272 -3.76 -11.37 -4.74
C GLU A 272 -3.89 -12.85 -5.08
N VAL A 273 -2.74 -13.51 -5.30
CA VAL A 273 -2.70 -14.95 -5.60
C VAL A 273 -2.58 -15.80 -4.34
N ALA A 274 -2.19 -15.19 -3.22
CA ALA A 274 -2.08 -15.82 -1.90
C ALA A 274 -2.78 -14.94 -0.85
N ASN A 275 -3.85 -15.46 -0.26
CA ASN A 275 -4.65 -14.76 0.74
C ASN A 275 -4.70 -15.60 2.01
N GLY A 276 -4.35 -15.01 3.16
CA GLY A 276 -4.22 -15.73 4.42
C GLY A 276 -5.54 -16.35 4.90
N GLY A 277 -6.67 -15.67 4.69
CA GLY A 277 -8.01 -16.21 4.97
C GLY A 277 -8.34 -17.43 4.10
N SER A 278 -8.02 -17.37 2.81
CA SER A 278 -8.19 -18.49 1.86
C SER A 278 -7.30 -19.68 2.21
N GLU A 279 -6.04 -19.44 2.56
CA GLU A 279 -5.12 -20.48 3.03
C GLU A 279 -5.65 -21.18 4.28
N ARG A 280 -6.17 -20.40 5.23
CA ARG A 280 -6.78 -20.93 6.46
C ARG A 280 -8.03 -21.74 6.16
N ALA A 281 -8.90 -21.26 5.28
CA ALA A 281 -10.16 -21.92 4.94
C ALA A 281 -9.94 -23.28 4.24
N GLN A 282 -8.95 -23.39 3.36
CA GLN A 282 -8.65 -24.63 2.66
C GLN A 282 -7.59 -25.52 3.35
N GLY A 283 -6.93 -25.01 4.39
CA GLY A 283 -5.94 -25.76 5.18
C GLY A 283 -4.54 -25.85 4.54
N GLY A 284 -4.15 -24.90 3.68
CA GLY A 284 -2.81 -24.92 3.07
C GLY A 284 -2.53 -23.84 2.04
N ALA A 285 -1.25 -23.73 1.67
CA ALA A 285 -0.69 -22.77 0.71
C ALA A 285 -0.92 -23.12 -0.77
N GLU A 286 -1.71 -24.15 -1.06
CA GLU A 286 -2.09 -24.57 -2.41
C GLU A 286 -3.53 -25.08 -2.40
N GLY A 287 -4.30 -24.75 -3.45
CA GLY A 287 -5.69 -25.16 -3.55
C GLY A 287 -6.51 -24.22 -4.44
N PRO A 288 -7.79 -24.56 -4.69
CA PRO A 288 -8.65 -23.83 -5.61
C PRO A 288 -9.04 -22.43 -5.10
N LEU A 289 -8.89 -22.14 -3.80
CA LEU A 289 -9.20 -20.81 -3.28
C LEU A 289 -8.06 -19.82 -3.51
N LEU A 290 -6.88 -20.26 -3.97
CA LEU A 290 -5.79 -19.36 -4.32
C LEU A 290 -5.90 -18.81 -5.73
N GLY A 291 -5.60 -17.51 -5.88
CA GLY A 291 -5.76 -16.78 -7.13
C GLY A 291 -4.72 -17.10 -8.21
N VAL A 292 -3.88 -18.12 -8.05
CA VAL A 292 -2.78 -18.44 -8.99
C VAL A 292 -3.31 -18.71 -10.39
N ALA A 293 -4.28 -19.60 -10.56
CA ALA A 293 -4.83 -19.94 -11.87
C ALA A 293 -5.53 -18.75 -12.54
N PHE A 294 -6.24 -17.93 -11.74
CA PHE A 294 -6.88 -16.71 -12.22
C PHE A 294 -5.84 -15.71 -12.76
N TRP A 295 -4.75 -15.49 -12.01
CA TRP A 295 -3.66 -14.63 -12.42
C TRP A 295 -2.94 -15.14 -13.68
N GLU A 296 -2.60 -16.43 -13.73
CA GLU A 296 -1.93 -17.02 -14.90
C GLU A 296 -2.78 -16.95 -16.17
N ALA A 297 -4.11 -17.05 -16.05
CA ALA A 297 -5.01 -16.82 -17.18
C ALA A 297 -4.87 -15.38 -17.75
N GLN A 298 -4.70 -14.37 -16.87
CA GLN A 298 -4.47 -13.00 -17.33
C GLN A 298 -3.08 -12.82 -17.96
N LEU A 299 -2.05 -13.47 -17.43
CA LEU A 299 -0.73 -13.47 -18.05
C LEU A 299 -0.76 -14.10 -19.45
N ASN A 300 -1.49 -15.21 -19.60
CA ASN A 300 -1.69 -15.89 -20.88
C ASN A 300 -2.51 -15.05 -21.88
N ALA A 301 -3.38 -14.17 -21.38
CA ALA A 301 -4.07 -13.16 -22.20
C ALA A 301 -3.17 -11.96 -22.58
N GLY A 302 -1.92 -11.93 -22.12
CA GLY A 302 -0.93 -10.90 -22.45
C GLY A 302 -0.87 -9.73 -21.46
N HIS A 303 -1.62 -9.79 -20.36
CA HIS A 303 -1.54 -8.79 -19.31
C HIS A 303 -0.26 -8.97 -18.46
N ARG A 304 0.25 -7.85 -17.94
CA ARG A 304 1.44 -7.83 -17.07
C ARG A 304 1.03 -7.39 -15.67
N ILE A 305 0.32 -8.27 -14.98
CA ILE A 305 -0.23 -8.00 -13.65
C ILE A 305 0.67 -8.65 -12.61
N THR A 306 0.98 -7.91 -11.54
CA THR A 306 1.86 -8.40 -10.47
C THR A 306 1.10 -9.32 -9.53
N ALA A 307 1.63 -10.53 -9.29
CA ALA A 307 1.15 -11.38 -8.21
C ALA A 307 1.61 -10.81 -6.85
N ILE A 308 0.67 -10.68 -5.92
CA ILE A 308 0.91 -10.31 -4.52
C ILE A 308 0.22 -11.29 -3.56
N GLY A 309 0.52 -11.16 -2.27
CA GLY A 309 -0.23 -11.79 -1.20
C GLY A 309 -0.50 -10.85 -0.02
N GLY A 310 -1.53 -11.17 0.76
CA GLY A 310 -1.92 -10.41 1.94
C GLY A 310 -2.57 -11.31 2.99
N SER A 311 -2.41 -10.96 4.26
CA SER A 311 -2.92 -11.79 5.35
C SER A 311 -4.44 -11.79 5.42
N ASP A 312 -5.06 -10.69 5.01
CA ASP A 312 -6.48 -10.43 5.20
C ASP A 312 -6.85 -10.58 6.69
N ASN A 313 -5.98 -10.01 7.53
CA ASN A 313 -6.05 -10.16 8.96
C ASN A 313 -7.22 -9.38 9.54
N HIS A 314 -8.06 -10.07 10.32
CA HIS A 314 -9.16 -9.49 11.09
C HIS A 314 -8.92 -9.59 12.62
N ASP A 315 -7.74 -10.06 13.03
CA ASP A 315 -7.36 -10.22 14.43
C ASP A 315 -5.85 -10.05 14.60
N ALA A 316 -5.44 -8.85 15.00
CA ALA A 316 -4.03 -8.51 15.21
C ALA A 316 -3.39 -9.30 16.37
N GLY A 317 -4.18 -10.01 17.18
CA GLY A 317 -3.71 -10.88 18.25
C GLY A 317 -3.38 -12.31 17.82
N LEU A 318 -3.61 -12.68 16.55
CA LEU A 318 -3.27 -14.01 16.05
C LEU A 318 -1.76 -14.27 16.13
N SER A 319 -1.40 -15.46 16.60
CA SER A 319 -0.01 -15.92 16.58
C SER A 319 0.52 -16.01 15.15
N SER A 320 1.80 -15.70 14.94
CA SER A 320 2.43 -15.60 13.62
C SER A 320 2.48 -16.91 12.81
N ASP A 321 2.29 -18.05 13.49
CA ASP A 321 2.22 -19.39 12.90
C ASP A 321 0.81 -19.77 12.41
N ILE A 322 -0.17 -18.87 12.55
CA ILE A 322 -1.52 -19.06 12.03
C ILE A 322 -1.63 -18.37 10.66
N ALA A 323 -2.18 -19.07 9.65
CA ALA A 323 -2.54 -18.43 8.38
C ALA A 323 -3.57 -17.32 8.64
N SER A 324 -3.46 -16.20 7.93
CA SER A 324 -4.19 -14.94 8.19
C SER A 324 -3.69 -14.10 9.38
N SER A 325 -2.60 -14.48 10.05
CA SER A 325 -1.89 -13.56 10.95
C SER A 325 -1.16 -12.47 10.16
N ILE A 326 -0.94 -11.30 10.76
CA ILE A 326 -0.28 -10.17 10.11
C ILE A 326 1.06 -10.60 9.47
N GLY A 327 1.20 -10.30 8.18
CA GLY A 327 2.36 -10.68 7.35
C GLY A 327 2.37 -12.14 6.92
N ARG A 328 1.25 -12.87 6.98
CA ARG A 328 1.16 -14.24 6.47
C ARG A 328 -0.02 -14.43 5.51
N PRO A 329 0.24 -14.47 4.19
CA PRO A 329 1.54 -14.40 3.52
C PRO A 329 2.19 -13.00 3.53
N THR A 330 3.50 -12.92 3.35
CA THR A 330 4.23 -11.65 3.17
C THR A 330 4.47 -11.39 1.69
N THR A 331 4.21 -10.17 1.23
CA THR A 331 4.68 -9.68 -0.08
C THR A 331 6.03 -9.00 0.07
N VAL A 332 7.01 -9.39 -0.75
CA VAL A 332 8.35 -8.80 -0.77
C VAL A 332 8.59 -8.08 -2.09
N VAL A 333 8.81 -6.77 -2.03
CA VAL A 333 8.85 -5.86 -3.17
C VAL A 333 10.25 -5.27 -3.32
N HIS A 334 10.85 -5.38 -4.50
CA HIS A 334 12.03 -4.57 -4.83
C HIS A 334 11.59 -3.17 -5.25
N ALA A 335 11.86 -2.15 -4.43
CA ALA A 335 11.45 -0.78 -4.67
C ALA A 335 12.64 0.19 -4.62
N PRO A 336 12.54 1.39 -5.22
CA PRO A 336 13.60 2.40 -5.18
C PRO A 336 13.84 3.03 -3.81
N GLU A 337 12.87 2.91 -2.89
CA GLU A 337 12.91 3.44 -1.52
C GLU A 337 11.70 2.92 -0.71
N LEU A 338 11.74 3.07 0.62
CA LEU A 338 10.62 2.79 1.52
C LEU A 338 9.73 4.03 1.66
N SER A 339 8.86 4.23 0.68
CA SER A 339 7.78 5.22 0.67
C SER A 339 6.57 4.63 -0.03
N THR A 340 5.38 5.21 0.17
CA THR A 340 4.16 4.76 -0.53
C THR A 340 4.39 4.80 -2.05
N THR A 341 4.90 5.91 -2.57
CA THR A 341 5.23 6.07 -3.99
C THR A 341 6.27 5.04 -4.47
N GLY A 342 7.33 4.84 -3.69
CA GLY A 342 8.39 3.88 -4.00
C GLY A 342 7.86 2.44 -4.09
N LEU A 343 7.05 2.01 -3.11
CA LEU A 343 6.49 0.67 -3.14
C LEU A 343 5.48 0.47 -4.27
N LEU A 344 4.60 1.44 -4.53
CA LEU A 344 3.70 1.36 -5.68
C LEU A 344 4.46 1.33 -7.01
N ALA A 345 5.61 1.99 -7.12
CA ALA A 345 6.49 1.87 -8.29
C ALA A 345 7.12 0.47 -8.38
N GLY A 346 7.54 -0.12 -7.26
CA GLY A 346 8.04 -1.51 -7.20
C GLY A 346 6.98 -2.54 -7.59
N LEU A 347 5.74 -2.38 -7.11
CA LEU A 347 4.61 -3.23 -7.50
C LEU A 347 4.31 -3.13 -9.00
N ARG A 348 4.33 -1.92 -9.59
CA ARG A 348 4.18 -1.73 -11.04
C ARG A 348 5.32 -2.37 -11.84
N ALA A 349 6.53 -2.41 -11.29
CA ALA A 349 7.69 -3.02 -11.95
C ALA A 349 7.65 -4.56 -11.91
N GLY A 350 6.87 -5.17 -11.02
CA GLY A 350 6.66 -6.62 -10.96
C GLY A 350 7.84 -7.43 -10.41
N ARG A 351 8.88 -6.78 -9.88
CA ARG A 351 10.00 -7.46 -9.20
C ARG A 351 9.60 -7.76 -7.75
N VAL A 352 8.71 -8.75 -7.61
CA VAL A 352 7.97 -9.08 -6.40
C VAL A 352 7.93 -10.59 -6.22
N PHE A 353 8.07 -11.07 -4.98
CA PHE A 353 7.74 -12.44 -4.64
C PHE A 353 6.88 -12.49 -3.37
N ILE A 354 6.20 -13.61 -3.20
CA ILE A 354 5.31 -13.87 -2.07
C ILE A 354 5.97 -14.94 -1.21
N ASP A 355 6.04 -14.73 0.10
CA ASP A 355 6.57 -15.65 1.09
C ASP A 355 5.43 -16.14 2.01
N PHE A 356 5.05 -17.41 1.86
CA PHE A 356 3.90 -18.02 2.55
C PHE A 356 4.11 -18.20 4.05
N ASP A 357 5.37 -18.25 4.51
CA ASP A 357 5.69 -18.38 5.93
C ASP A 357 5.88 -17.01 6.60
N GLY A 358 5.96 -15.94 5.80
CA GLY A 358 6.44 -14.64 6.22
C GLY A 358 7.78 -14.73 6.95
N SER A 359 8.75 -15.49 6.44
CA SER A 359 10.09 -15.54 7.06
C SER A 359 10.71 -14.14 7.19
N ARG A 360 11.88 -13.96 7.81
CA ARG A 360 12.51 -12.62 7.92
C ARG A 360 13.56 -12.35 6.85
N ASP A 361 14.10 -13.40 6.25
CA ASP A 361 15.34 -13.39 5.47
C ASP A 361 15.23 -14.10 4.12
N ARG A 362 14.11 -14.79 3.83
CA ARG A 362 13.91 -15.44 2.54
C ARG A 362 13.97 -14.42 1.42
N LEU A 363 14.75 -14.76 0.39
CA LEU A 363 14.85 -14.03 -0.86
C LEU A 363 14.56 -14.99 -2.01
N LEU A 364 13.75 -14.55 -2.96
CA LEU A 364 13.59 -15.18 -4.26
C LEU A 364 13.64 -14.10 -5.34
N ASP A 365 14.59 -14.22 -6.26
CA ASP A 365 14.67 -13.36 -7.44
C ASP A 365 15.02 -14.17 -8.68
N LEU A 366 14.70 -13.62 -9.85
CA LEU A 366 14.95 -14.25 -11.13
C LEU A 366 15.58 -13.23 -12.08
N SER A 367 16.63 -13.67 -12.77
CA SER A 367 17.21 -12.93 -13.89
C SER A 367 17.28 -13.83 -15.11
N ALA A 368 17.21 -13.21 -16.29
CA ALA A 368 17.32 -13.87 -17.58
C ALA A 368 18.32 -13.11 -18.46
N ARG A 369 19.09 -13.85 -19.26
CA ARG A 369 20.02 -13.27 -20.22
C ARG A 369 20.13 -14.06 -21.50
N THR A 370 20.41 -13.35 -22.58
CA THR A 370 20.96 -13.89 -23.83
C THR A 370 22.37 -13.33 -24.03
N ALA A 371 22.94 -13.47 -25.23
CA ALA A 371 24.17 -12.78 -25.57
C ALA A 371 23.98 -11.25 -25.73
N ARG A 372 22.75 -10.77 -25.90
CA ARG A 372 22.44 -9.37 -26.26
C ARG A 372 21.61 -8.61 -25.24
N SER A 373 20.82 -9.32 -24.45
CA SER A 373 19.79 -8.71 -23.60
C SER A 373 19.77 -9.36 -22.22
N THR A 374 19.36 -8.57 -21.22
CA THR A 374 19.13 -9.05 -19.86
C THR A 374 17.79 -8.52 -19.35
N ALA A 375 17.13 -9.29 -18.50
CA ALA A 375 15.95 -8.85 -17.77
C ALA A 375 15.97 -9.45 -16.35
N THR A 376 15.28 -8.80 -15.43
CA THR A 376 14.98 -9.33 -14.09
C THR A 376 13.49 -9.60 -13.98
N MET A 377 13.08 -10.30 -12.92
CA MET A 377 11.69 -10.51 -12.52
C MET A 377 10.85 -9.24 -12.70
N GLY A 378 9.67 -9.38 -13.30
CA GLY A 378 8.76 -8.31 -13.73
C GLY A 378 9.10 -7.70 -15.09
N GLY A 379 10.34 -7.82 -15.56
CA GLY A 379 10.83 -7.28 -16.82
C GLY A 379 10.56 -8.17 -18.04
N ALA A 380 10.88 -7.65 -19.22
CA ALA A 380 10.74 -8.35 -20.50
C ALA A 380 12.10 -8.54 -21.19
N LEU A 381 12.30 -9.70 -21.82
CA LEU A 381 13.48 -10.05 -22.59
C LEU A 381 13.08 -10.45 -24.02
N ALA A 382 13.68 -9.78 -25.01
CA ALA A 382 13.55 -10.15 -26.41
C ALA A 382 14.66 -11.12 -26.82
N ALA A 383 14.30 -12.23 -27.48
CA ALA A 383 15.24 -13.26 -27.94
C ALA A 383 14.81 -13.82 -29.31
N ARG A 384 15.77 -14.20 -30.15
CA ARG A 384 15.45 -14.80 -31.47
C ARG A 384 14.84 -16.18 -31.29
N ARG A 385 14.03 -16.61 -32.26
CA ARG A 385 13.54 -17.99 -32.35
C ARG A 385 14.70 -18.99 -32.23
N GLY A 386 14.57 -19.95 -31.33
CA GLY A 386 15.62 -20.94 -31.08
C GLY A 386 16.90 -20.34 -30.51
N GLU A 387 16.87 -19.16 -29.90
CA GLU A 387 17.94 -18.70 -29.02
C GLU A 387 17.77 -19.33 -27.64
N THR A 388 18.87 -19.64 -26.97
CA THR A 388 18.83 -20.13 -25.59
C THR A 388 18.85 -18.94 -24.63
N VAL A 389 17.79 -18.82 -23.82
CA VAL A 389 17.70 -17.85 -22.73
C VAL A 389 18.17 -18.53 -21.45
N ILE A 390 19.17 -17.96 -20.80
CA ILE A 390 19.75 -18.47 -19.55
C ILE A 390 19.10 -17.73 -18.39
N PHE A 391 18.48 -18.48 -17.48
CA PHE A 391 17.87 -17.96 -16.27
C PHE A 391 18.77 -18.25 -15.07
N THR A 392 18.81 -17.32 -14.12
CA THR A 392 19.50 -17.48 -12.83
C THR A 392 18.54 -17.07 -11.73
N ALA A 393 18.18 -18.04 -10.89
CA ALA A 393 17.39 -17.82 -9.70
C ALA A 393 18.32 -17.56 -8.51
N THR A 394 18.08 -16.45 -7.81
CA THR A 394 18.79 -16.09 -6.57
C THR A 394 17.90 -16.45 -5.39
N VAL A 395 18.38 -17.32 -4.52
CA VAL A 395 17.66 -17.80 -3.33
C VAL A 395 18.52 -17.60 -2.09
N ALA A 396 17.93 -17.08 -1.02
CA ALA A 396 18.53 -17.02 0.32
C ALA A 396 17.47 -17.36 1.38
N GLY A 397 17.90 -17.77 2.59
CA GLY A 397 16.99 -18.13 3.68
C GLY A 397 16.16 -19.40 3.40
N ALA A 398 16.65 -20.27 2.51
CA ALA A 398 15.93 -21.47 2.05
C ALA A 398 16.87 -22.52 1.40
N ASP A 399 18.01 -22.81 2.03
CA ASP A 399 19.13 -23.55 1.39
C ASP A 399 18.79 -24.98 0.93
N GLN A 400 17.80 -25.62 1.55
CA GLN A 400 17.34 -26.97 1.20
C GLN A 400 16.17 -26.96 0.20
N ALA A 401 15.67 -25.78 -0.18
CA ALA A 401 14.54 -25.65 -1.05
C ALA A 401 14.87 -26.01 -2.50
N ARG A 402 13.84 -26.37 -3.26
CA ARG A 402 13.90 -26.72 -4.67
C ARG A 402 13.14 -25.68 -5.48
N LEU A 403 13.62 -25.43 -6.70
CA LEU A 403 12.93 -24.59 -7.67
C LEU A 403 11.97 -25.42 -8.50
N GLU A 404 10.71 -24.99 -8.57
CA GLU A 404 9.74 -25.43 -9.57
C GLU A 404 9.62 -24.35 -10.65
N ILE A 405 9.96 -24.72 -11.89
CA ILE A 405 9.95 -23.81 -13.04
C ILE A 405 8.56 -23.87 -13.68
N VAL A 406 7.92 -22.71 -13.82
CA VAL A 406 6.61 -22.58 -14.45
C VAL A 406 6.74 -21.71 -15.69
N GLN A 407 6.26 -22.20 -16.83
CA GLN A 407 6.22 -21.48 -18.09
C GLN A 407 4.80 -21.53 -18.65
N ASP A 408 4.19 -20.36 -18.87
CA ASP A 408 2.84 -20.24 -19.45
C ASP A 408 1.75 -21.03 -18.69
N GLY A 409 1.94 -21.21 -17.38
CA GLY A 409 1.05 -21.97 -16.47
C GLY A 409 1.47 -23.43 -16.29
N GLU A 410 2.40 -23.92 -17.09
CA GLU A 410 2.80 -25.33 -17.10
C GLU A 410 4.12 -25.56 -16.37
N LYS A 411 4.16 -26.62 -15.54
CA LYS A 411 5.38 -27.05 -14.83
C LYS A 411 6.37 -27.68 -15.80
N ARG A 412 7.60 -27.19 -15.84
CA ARG A 412 8.66 -27.69 -16.75
C ARG A 412 9.44 -28.84 -16.12
N ALA A 413 9.79 -29.85 -16.92
CA ALA A 413 10.64 -30.95 -16.48
C ALA A 413 12.15 -30.58 -16.52
N PRO A 414 12.96 -31.03 -15.54
CA PRO A 414 12.53 -31.70 -14.32
C PRO A 414 11.75 -30.74 -13.41
N VAL A 415 10.64 -31.22 -12.84
CA VAL A 415 9.68 -30.40 -12.07
C VAL A 415 10.37 -29.68 -10.91
N PHE A 416 11.44 -30.28 -10.37
CA PHE A 416 12.26 -29.69 -9.31
C PHE A 416 13.73 -29.68 -9.68
N THR A 417 14.40 -28.55 -9.45
CA THR A 417 15.85 -28.38 -9.65
C THR A 417 16.47 -27.69 -8.43
N ARG A 418 17.80 -27.84 -8.22
CA ARG A 418 18.49 -27.04 -7.20
C ARG A 418 18.44 -25.56 -7.58
N PRO A 419 18.36 -24.64 -6.61
CA PRO A 419 18.54 -23.21 -6.88
C PRO A 419 19.81 -22.95 -7.70
N GLY A 420 19.70 -22.07 -8.70
CA GLY A 420 20.82 -21.74 -9.58
C GLY A 420 20.39 -21.43 -11.02
N VAL A 421 21.08 -22.05 -11.97
CA VAL A 421 20.99 -21.72 -13.41
C VAL A 421 20.19 -22.78 -14.16
N PHE A 422 19.25 -22.34 -15.00
CA PHE A 422 18.54 -23.18 -15.96
C PHE A 422 18.39 -22.46 -17.30
N SER A 423 17.94 -23.14 -18.34
CA SER A 423 17.80 -22.55 -19.66
C SER A 423 16.50 -22.92 -20.35
N ILE A 424 15.94 -21.97 -21.09
CA ILE A 424 14.75 -22.17 -21.93
C ILE A 424 15.09 -21.77 -23.36
N ARG A 425 14.59 -22.57 -24.31
CA ARG A 425 14.71 -22.28 -25.75
C ARG A 425 13.56 -21.36 -26.15
N MET A 426 13.89 -20.22 -26.75
CA MET A 426 12.90 -19.26 -27.18
C MET A 426 12.02 -19.85 -28.31
N GLY A 427 10.70 -19.78 -28.12
CA GLY A 427 9.70 -20.24 -29.09
C GLY A 427 9.26 -19.14 -30.07
N ASP A 428 8.16 -19.43 -30.77
CA ASP A 428 7.60 -18.55 -31.83
C ASP A 428 6.57 -17.55 -31.32
N ARG A 429 6.15 -17.66 -30.06
CA ARG A 429 5.11 -16.83 -29.45
C ARG A 429 5.64 -16.17 -28.18
N PRO A 430 5.06 -15.02 -27.77
CA PRO A 430 5.26 -14.48 -26.42
C PRO A 430 5.01 -15.56 -25.37
N SER A 431 5.79 -15.51 -24.30
CA SER A 431 5.77 -16.48 -23.21
C SER A 431 6.15 -15.77 -21.92
N TRP A 432 5.91 -16.38 -20.77
CA TRP A 432 6.41 -15.91 -19.49
C TRP A 432 6.95 -17.08 -18.67
N VAL A 433 7.98 -16.79 -17.87
CA VAL A 433 8.67 -17.79 -17.06
C VAL A 433 8.79 -17.27 -15.64
N ARG A 434 8.32 -18.05 -14.67
CA ARG A 434 8.46 -17.76 -13.24
C ARG A 434 8.99 -18.99 -12.51
N VAL A 435 9.32 -18.80 -11.24
CA VAL A 435 9.76 -19.88 -10.37
C VAL A 435 8.97 -19.88 -9.07
N ASN A 436 8.65 -21.07 -8.60
CA ASN A 436 8.20 -21.34 -7.25
C ASN A 436 9.38 -21.89 -6.43
N LEU A 437 9.37 -21.60 -5.14
CA LEU A 437 10.27 -22.22 -4.18
C LEU A 437 9.48 -23.23 -3.35
N ARG A 438 9.99 -24.45 -3.21
CA ARG A 438 9.36 -25.52 -2.42
C ARG A 438 10.34 -26.14 -1.44
N ASP A 439 9.87 -26.60 -0.30
CA ASP A 439 10.71 -27.37 0.63
C ASP A 439 10.97 -28.79 0.12
N THR A 440 11.66 -29.59 0.93
CA THR A 440 12.03 -30.98 0.61
C THR A 440 10.83 -31.91 0.49
N ASP A 441 9.73 -31.58 1.13
CA ASP A 441 8.47 -32.34 1.12
C ASP A 441 7.53 -31.86 0.00
N GLY A 442 7.96 -30.83 -0.76
CA GLY A 442 7.23 -30.29 -1.89
C GLY A 442 6.22 -29.21 -1.52
N ARG A 443 6.17 -28.75 -0.27
CA ARG A 443 5.28 -27.65 0.15
C ARG A 443 5.74 -26.33 -0.47
N LEU A 444 4.79 -25.54 -0.92
CA LEU A 444 5.06 -24.20 -1.46
C LEU A 444 5.56 -23.25 -0.37
N LEU A 445 6.72 -22.64 -0.61
CA LEU A 445 7.37 -21.66 0.26
C LEU A 445 7.24 -20.24 -0.29
N ALA A 446 7.41 -20.08 -1.60
CA ALA A 446 7.32 -18.79 -2.25
C ALA A 446 6.89 -18.89 -3.72
N ILE A 447 6.20 -17.85 -4.19
CA ILE A 447 5.89 -17.62 -5.61
C ILE A 447 6.65 -16.37 -6.06
N GLY A 448 7.47 -16.49 -7.10
CA GLY A 448 8.07 -15.35 -7.80
C GLY A 448 7.20 -14.87 -8.96
N ASN A 449 7.23 -13.57 -9.25
CA ASN A 449 6.65 -13.01 -10.46
C ASN A 449 7.45 -13.44 -11.72
N PRO A 450 6.86 -13.35 -12.93
CA PRO A 450 7.50 -13.82 -14.14
C PRO A 450 8.54 -12.86 -14.72
N ILE A 451 9.40 -13.38 -15.58
CA ILE A 451 10.05 -12.63 -16.67
C ILE A 451 9.28 -12.93 -17.95
N TYR A 452 8.94 -11.88 -18.70
CA TYR A 452 8.24 -12.00 -19.98
C TYR A 452 9.24 -12.19 -21.12
N LEU A 453 8.98 -13.14 -22.01
CA LEU A 453 9.78 -13.42 -23.19
C LEU A 453 9.02 -12.98 -24.45
N SER A 454 9.71 -12.30 -25.35
CA SER A 454 9.13 -11.83 -26.62
C SER A 454 10.00 -12.27 -27.80
N PRO A 455 9.42 -12.91 -28.85
CA PRO A 455 10.17 -13.26 -30.04
C PRO A 455 10.70 -12.01 -30.71
N ALA A 456 12.03 -11.90 -30.83
CA ALA A 456 12.67 -10.92 -31.67
C ALA A 456 12.69 -11.43 -33.12
N PRO A 457 12.58 -10.53 -34.12
CA PRO A 457 12.68 -10.88 -35.52
C PRO A 457 14.02 -11.53 -35.90
#